data_AF-A0A0S2LQ83-F1
#
_entry.id   AF-A0A0S2LQ83-F1
#
_cell.length_a   1.000
_cell.length_b   1.000
_cell.length_c   1.000
_cell.angle_alpha   90.00
_cell.angle_beta   90.00
_cell.angle_gamma   90.00
#
_symmetry.space_group_name_H-M   'P 1'
#
loop_
_entity.id
_entity.type
_entity.pdbx_description
1 polymer ?
#
loop_
_entity_poly.entity_id
_entity_poly.type
_entity_poly.pdbx_seq_one_letter_code
_entity_poly.pdbx_strand_id
1 'polypeptide(L)'
;MKSLIFFTLLKNIFYKKMAHVVKIYDTCIGCTQCVRACPLDVLEMVPWNGCKAAQMASAPRTEDCVGCKRCETACPTDFLSVRVYLGSESTRSMGLSY
;
A
#
# COMPACT_ATOMS: atom_id res chain seq x y z
N MET A 1 -8.04 -23.61 20.63
CA MET A 1 -6.94 -22.86 19.97
C MET A 1 -6.94 -22.94 18.44
N LYS A 2 -7.26 -24.08 17.79
CA LYS A 2 -7.33 -24.20 16.31
C LYS A 2 -8.48 -23.43 15.62
N SER A 3 -9.55 -23.07 16.34
CA SER A 3 -10.71 -22.35 15.78
C SER A 3 -10.45 -20.86 15.51
N LEU A 4 -9.65 -20.17 16.35
CA LEU A 4 -9.32 -18.75 16.13
C LEU A 4 -8.48 -18.55 14.86
N ILE A 5 -7.53 -19.45 14.59
CA ILE A 5 -6.61 -19.37 13.44
C ILE A 5 -7.37 -19.41 12.11
N PHE A 6 -8.42 -20.23 12.03
CA PHE A 6 -9.26 -20.36 10.83
C PHE A 6 -10.07 -19.09 10.54
N PHE A 7 -10.59 -18.44 11.60
CA PHE A 7 -11.30 -17.17 11.48
C PHE A 7 -10.38 -16.01 11.07
N THR A 8 -9.14 -15.98 11.57
CA THR A 8 -8.15 -14.95 11.19
C THR A 8 -7.71 -15.10 9.73
N LEU A 9 -7.52 -16.33 9.26
CA LEU A 9 -7.16 -16.62 7.87
C LEU A 9 -8.28 -16.24 6.88
N LEU A 10 -9.53 -16.58 7.18
CA LEU A 10 -10.68 -16.18 6.35
C LEU A 10 -10.86 -14.66 6.31
N LYS A 11 -10.73 -13.98 7.45
CA LYS A 11 -10.75 -12.50 7.48
C LYS A 11 -9.64 -11.93 6.61
N ASN A 12 -8.40 -12.43 6.70
CA ASN A 12 -7.28 -11.94 5.89
C ASN A 12 -7.49 -12.17 4.38
N ILE A 13 -8.05 -13.31 3.99
CA ILE A 13 -8.34 -13.63 2.58
C ILE A 13 -9.51 -12.78 2.03
N PHE A 14 -10.56 -12.56 2.83
CA PHE A 14 -11.70 -11.72 2.44
C PHE A 14 -11.37 -10.22 2.44
N TYR A 15 -10.63 -9.71 3.43
CA TYR A 15 -10.23 -8.29 3.48
C TYR A 15 -9.32 -7.90 2.32
N LYS A 16 -8.39 -8.79 1.91
CA LYS A 16 -7.54 -8.56 0.73
C LYS A 16 -8.31 -8.45 -0.58
N LYS A 17 -9.53 -9.01 -0.66
CA LYS A 17 -10.37 -8.92 -1.86
C LYS A 17 -11.11 -7.56 -1.96
N MET A 18 -11.21 -6.82 -0.86
CA MET A 18 -11.98 -5.57 -0.72
C MET A 18 -11.11 -4.32 -0.54
N ALA A 19 -9.89 -4.36 -1.06
CA ALA A 19 -8.91 -3.30 -0.93
C ALA A 19 -8.34 -2.92 -2.31
N HIS A 20 -7.87 -1.69 -2.42
CA HIS A 20 -7.05 -1.31 -3.57
C HIS A 20 -5.70 -2.03 -3.53
N VAL A 21 -5.11 -2.25 -4.70
CA VAL A 21 -3.83 -2.92 -4.82
C VAL A 21 -2.75 -1.87 -5.08
N VAL A 22 -1.83 -1.70 -4.14
CA VAL A 22 -0.65 -0.84 -4.30
C VAL A 22 0.53 -1.72 -4.69
N LYS A 23 1.07 -1.52 -5.89
CA LYS A 23 2.28 -2.20 -6.36
C LYS A 23 3.46 -1.25 -6.31
N ILE A 24 4.56 -1.73 -5.74
CA ILE A 24 5.85 -1.05 -5.78
C ILE A 24 6.77 -1.88 -6.67
N TYR A 25 7.40 -1.23 -7.64
CA TYR A 25 8.30 -1.83 -8.61
C TYR A 25 9.76 -1.68 -8.17
N ASP A 26 10.61 -2.53 -8.73
CA ASP A 26 12.03 -2.57 -8.41
C ASP A 26 12.81 -1.31 -8.83
N THR A 27 12.19 -0.42 -9.61
CA THR A 27 12.74 0.89 -9.96
C THR A 27 12.73 1.88 -8.77
N CYS A 28 12.20 1.47 -7.61
CA CYS A 28 12.15 2.29 -6.42
C CYS A 28 13.55 2.67 -5.92
N ILE A 29 13.83 3.97 -5.86
CA ILE A 29 15.11 4.50 -5.37
C ILE A 29 15.17 4.72 -3.85
N GLY A 30 14.10 4.38 -3.12
CA GLY A 30 14.04 4.54 -1.67
C GLY A 30 13.95 5.99 -1.16
N CYS A 31 13.42 6.92 -1.96
CA CYS A 31 13.39 8.36 -1.63
C CYS A 31 12.38 8.78 -0.54
N THR A 32 11.53 7.87 -0.05
CA THR A 32 10.52 8.09 1.00
C THR A 32 9.38 9.09 0.70
N GLN A 33 9.34 9.71 -0.48
CA GLN A 33 8.33 10.73 -0.82
C GLN A 33 6.90 10.18 -0.84
N CYS A 34 6.71 8.95 -1.33
CA CYS A 34 5.40 8.30 -1.38
C CYS A 34 4.81 8.03 0.02
N VAL A 35 5.66 7.69 0.99
CA VAL A 35 5.26 7.49 2.39
C VAL A 35 4.76 8.81 2.98
N ARG A 36 5.54 9.89 2.82
CA ARG A 36 5.16 11.23 3.34
C ARG A 36 3.92 11.82 2.66
N ALA A 37 3.69 11.48 1.39
CA ALA A 37 2.54 11.96 0.63
C ALA A 37 1.24 11.22 0.94
N CYS A 38 1.31 10.04 1.58
CA CYS A 38 0.13 9.26 1.89
C CYS A 38 -0.62 9.86 3.10
N PRO A 39 -1.86 10.34 2.94
CA PRO A 39 -2.60 10.94 4.05
C PRO A 39 -3.05 9.93 5.11
N LEU A 40 -3.07 8.64 4.76
CA LEU A 40 -3.51 7.54 5.62
C LEU A 40 -2.36 6.63 6.05
N ASP A 41 -1.12 7.03 5.80
CA ASP A 41 0.07 6.29 6.21
C ASP A 41 0.07 4.81 5.75
N VAL A 42 -0.46 4.52 4.56
CA VAL A 42 -0.60 3.13 4.06
C VAL A 42 0.76 2.50 3.73
N LEU A 43 1.76 3.32 3.43
CA LEU A 43 3.08 2.88 2.97
C LEU A 43 4.12 3.01 4.09
N GLU A 44 5.07 2.10 4.12
CA GLU A 44 6.23 2.11 5.04
C GLU A 44 7.53 1.87 4.26
N MET A 45 8.68 2.16 4.89
CA MET A 45 9.99 1.85 4.32
C MET A 45 10.51 0.55 4.92
N VAL A 46 10.89 -0.39 4.05
CA VAL A 46 11.49 -1.67 4.42
C VAL A 46 12.94 -1.73 3.93
N PRO A 47 13.85 -2.38 4.66
CA PRO A 47 15.25 -2.52 4.23
C PRO A 47 15.31 -3.35 2.94
N TRP A 48 16.01 -2.84 1.93
CA TRP A 48 16.17 -3.51 0.63
C TRP A 48 17.47 -3.15 -0.06
N ASN A 49 18.26 -4.16 -0.40
CA ASN A 49 19.59 -3.98 -1.02
C ASN A 49 19.55 -3.72 -2.54
N GLY A 50 18.35 -3.56 -3.14
CA GLY A 50 18.19 -3.32 -4.58
C GLY A 50 18.49 -1.88 -5.03
N CYS A 51 18.66 -0.94 -4.10
CA CYS A 51 18.91 0.47 -4.41
C CYS A 51 20.01 1.08 -3.52
N LYS A 52 20.54 2.24 -3.92
CA LYS A 52 21.58 2.98 -3.17
C LYS A 52 21.14 3.38 -1.76
N ALA A 53 19.84 3.61 -1.56
CA ALA A 53 19.28 4.01 -0.27
C ALA A 53 19.12 2.84 0.71
N ALA A 54 19.39 1.60 0.28
CA ALA A 54 19.23 0.37 1.04
C ALA A 54 17.80 0.17 1.62
N GLN A 55 16.78 0.78 1.00
CA GLN A 55 15.39 0.72 1.45
C GLN A 55 14.39 0.85 0.30
N MET A 56 13.24 0.19 0.43
CA MET A 56 12.13 0.20 -0.53
C MET A 56 10.84 0.64 0.15
N ALA A 57 9.93 1.25 -0.60
CA ALA A 57 8.57 1.41 -0.13
C ALA A 57 7.82 0.06 -0.15
N SER A 58 7.05 -0.21 0.88
CA SER A 58 6.13 -1.35 0.99
C SER A 58 4.74 -0.84 1.40
N ALA A 59 3.69 -1.57 1.03
CA ALA A 59 2.32 -1.23 1.39
C ALA A 59 1.67 -2.38 2.18
N PRO A 60 1.92 -2.47 3.50
CA PRO A 60 1.31 -3.49 4.35
C PRO A 60 -0.18 -3.27 4.58
N ARG A 61 -0.64 -2.01 4.63
CA ARG A 61 -1.99 -1.59 5.05
C ARG A 61 -2.88 -1.17 3.88
N THR A 62 -2.86 -1.94 2.79
CA THR A 62 -3.61 -1.60 1.56
C THR A 62 -5.13 -1.51 1.76
N GLU A 63 -5.65 -2.11 2.83
CA GLU A 63 -7.05 -2.04 3.25
C GLU A 63 -7.55 -0.64 3.61
N ASP A 64 -6.64 0.24 4.06
CA ASP A 64 -6.96 1.62 4.39
C ASP A 64 -6.68 2.56 3.20
N CYS A 65 -6.28 2.03 2.05
CA CYS A 65 -6.06 2.84 0.86
C CYS A 65 -7.39 3.37 0.31
N VAL A 66 -7.47 4.69 0.14
CA VAL A 66 -8.60 5.39 -0.52
C VAL A 66 -8.38 5.68 -2.01
N GLY A 67 -7.29 5.19 -2.58
CA GLY A 67 -7.07 5.32 -4.03
C GLY A 67 -6.76 6.75 -4.50
N CYS A 68 -6.39 7.66 -3.59
CA CYS A 68 -6.11 9.07 -3.91
C CYS A 68 -4.91 9.33 -4.84
N LYS A 69 -4.07 8.31 -5.09
CA LYS A 69 -2.88 8.34 -5.97
C LYS A 69 -1.83 9.43 -5.64
N ARG A 70 -1.88 10.07 -4.47
CA ARG A 70 -0.84 11.03 -4.05
C ARG A 70 0.57 10.42 -4.00
N CYS A 71 0.66 9.13 -3.68
CA CYS A 71 1.93 8.39 -3.73
C CYS A 71 2.51 8.31 -5.15
N GLU A 72 1.65 8.21 -6.18
CA GLU A 72 2.06 8.22 -7.60
C GLU A 72 2.62 9.59 -7.98
N THR A 73 1.90 10.67 -7.64
CA THR A 73 2.31 12.05 -7.95
C THR A 73 3.59 12.46 -7.23
N ALA A 74 3.81 11.97 -6.01
CA ALA A 74 5.01 12.27 -5.23
C ALA A 74 6.23 11.45 -5.68
N CYS A 75 6.06 10.45 -6.55
CA CYS A 75 7.17 9.61 -7.00
C CYS A 75 8.04 10.40 -7.99
N PRO A 76 9.33 10.65 -7.69
CA PRO A 76 10.18 11.46 -8.56
C PRO A 76 10.78 10.66 -9.73
N THR A 77 10.40 9.38 -9.91
CA THR A 77 10.92 8.53 -10.99
C THR A 77 10.08 8.68 -12.26
N ASP A 78 10.74 8.71 -13.43
CA ASP A 78 10.07 8.89 -14.74
C ASP A 78 9.05 7.78 -15.04
N PHE A 79 9.38 6.54 -14.67
CA PHE A 79 8.46 5.41 -14.73
C PHE A 79 8.05 5.04 -13.31
N LEU A 80 6.97 5.69 -12.85
CA LEU A 80 6.41 5.61 -11.49
C LEU A 80 6.70 4.27 -10.81
N SER A 81 7.54 4.31 -9.78
CA SER A 81 7.91 3.11 -9.03
C SER A 81 6.79 2.62 -8.10
N VAL A 82 5.74 3.41 -7.91
CA VAL A 82 4.55 3.05 -7.13
C VAL A 82 3.31 3.29 -8.00
N ARG A 83 2.40 2.31 -8.00
CA ARG A 83 1.14 2.37 -8.74
C ARG A 83 -0.01 1.79 -7.92
N VAL A 84 -1.12 2.50 -7.90
CA VAL A 84 -2.36 2.13 -7.22
C VAL A 84 -3.39 1.67 -8.24
N TYR A 85 -3.83 0.43 -8.09
CA TYR A 85 -4.91 -0.15 -8.86
C TYR A 85 -6.17 -0.17 -7.99
N LEU A 86 -7.23 0.52 -8.44
CA LEU A 86 -8.48 0.54 -7.73
C LEU A 86 -9.15 -0.85 -7.81
N GLY A 87 -9.25 -1.50 -6.66
CA GLY A 87 -10.00 -2.75 -6.44
C GLY A 87 -11.48 -2.49 -6.14
N SER A 88 -12.10 -3.39 -5.38
CA SER A 88 -13.48 -3.20 -4.94
C SER A 88 -13.57 -2.19 -3.79
N GLU A 89 -14.62 -1.39 -3.81
CA GLU A 89 -14.82 -0.29 -2.87
C GLU A 89 -15.41 -0.80 -1.56
N SER A 90 -14.77 -0.43 -0.45
CA SER A 90 -15.25 -0.52 0.92
C SER A 90 -15.56 0.88 1.48
N THR A 91 -16.29 0.94 2.59
CA THR A 91 -16.57 2.17 3.35
C THR A 91 -15.29 2.96 3.65
N ARG A 92 -14.21 2.24 3.99
CA ARG A 92 -12.86 2.79 4.20
C ARG A 92 -12.28 3.40 2.93
N SER A 93 -12.30 2.67 1.82
CA SER A 93 -11.73 3.14 0.55
C SER A 93 -12.47 4.34 -0.05
N MET A 94 -13.76 4.48 0.24
CA MET A 94 -14.54 5.65 -0.17
C MET A 94 -14.34 6.87 0.74
N GLY A 95 -13.57 6.74 1.83
CA GLY A 95 -13.34 7.84 2.78
C GLY A 95 -14.59 8.28 3.53
N LEU A 96 -15.58 7.40 3.68
CA LEU A 96 -16.83 7.70 4.37
C LEU A 96 -16.60 7.60 5.88
N SER A 97 -17.02 8.62 6.63
CA SER A 97 -16.81 8.75 8.07
C SER A 97 -18.00 8.32 8.93
N TYR A 98 -19.00 7.66 8.34
CA TYR A 98 -20.28 7.33 8.98
C TYR A 98 -20.52 5.82 9.10
#